data_AF-A0A4X1U6W9-F1
#
_entry.id   AF-A0A4X1U6W9-F1
#
_cell.length_a   1.000
_cell.length_b   1.000
_cell.length_c   1.000
_cell.angle_alpha   90.00
_cell.angle_beta   90.00
_cell.angle_gamma   90.00
#
_symmetry.space_group_name_H-M   'P 1'
#
loop_
_entity.id
_entity.type
_entity.pdbx_description
1 polymer ?
#
loop_
_entity_poly.entity_id
_entity_poly.type
_entity_poly.pdbx_seq_one_letter_code
_entity_poly.pdbx_strand_id
1 'polypeptide(L)'
;MAFVATPGATVVDQTTLMKKYLQFVAALTDVNTPDETKLKMMQEVSENFENVTSSPQYSTFLEHIIPRFLTFLQDGEVQFLQEKPAQQLRKLVLEIIHRIPTNEHLRPHTKNVLSVMFRFLETENEENVLICLRIIIELHKQFRPPITQEIHHFLDFVKQIYKELPKVVVKPAGDPREHRPPPEVVGMITTIAVKVNPNARTHSIIPRGSLSLKVLAELPIIVVLMYQLYKVNIHSVVAEFVPLIMNTIAIQVSAQAR
;
A
#
# COMPACT_ATOMS: atom_id res chain seq x y z
N MET A 1 18.82 -40.88 35.75
CA MET A 1 17.37 -40.57 35.86
C MET A 1 17.09 -39.36 34.98
N ALA A 2 15.97 -39.41 34.26
CA ALA A 2 15.65 -38.60 33.09
C ALA A 2 15.48 -37.10 33.39
N PHE A 3 15.98 -36.26 32.48
CA PHE A 3 15.49 -34.89 32.31
C PHE A 3 14.04 -34.97 31.80
N VAL A 4 13.09 -34.65 32.66
CA VAL A 4 11.71 -34.41 32.24
C VAL A 4 11.68 -33.01 31.63
N ALA A 5 11.78 -32.94 30.31
CA ALA A 5 11.36 -31.75 29.58
C ALA A 5 9.85 -31.65 29.74
N THR A 6 9.36 -30.58 30.36
CA THR A 6 7.93 -30.23 30.39
C THR A 6 7.54 -29.59 29.04
N PRO A 7 6.82 -30.27 28.14
CA PRO A 7 6.45 -29.72 26.83
C PRO A 7 5.06 -29.07 26.84
N GLY A 8 4.53 -28.66 28.00
CA GLY A 8 3.08 -28.47 28.19
C GLY A 8 2.56 -27.03 28.24
N ALA A 9 3.29 -26.09 28.81
CA ALA A 9 2.71 -24.78 29.15
C ALA A 9 2.78 -23.74 28.01
N THR A 10 3.86 -23.71 27.24
CA THR A 10 4.10 -22.69 26.19
C THR A 10 3.38 -23.00 24.88
N VAL A 11 3.24 -24.28 24.53
CA VAL A 11 2.64 -24.73 23.26
C VAL A 11 1.11 -24.58 23.27
N VAL A 12 0.47 -24.80 24.42
CA VAL A 12 -0.99 -24.66 24.61
C VAL A 12 -1.42 -23.18 24.55
N ASP A 13 -0.59 -22.29 25.08
CA ASP A 13 -0.82 -20.83 25.04
C ASP A 13 -0.71 -20.29 23.61
N GLN A 14 0.33 -20.67 22.85
CA GLN A 14 0.46 -20.27 21.45
C GLN A 14 -0.70 -20.77 20.58
N THR A 15 -1.15 -22.01 20.76
CA THR A 15 -2.27 -22.55 19.96
C THR A 15 -3.58 -21.78 20.23
N THR A 16 -3.80 -21.37 21.47
CA THR A 16 -4.97 -20.57 21.86
C THR A 16 -4.89 -19.17 21.26
N LEU A 17 -3.70 -18.56 21.28
CA LEU A 17 -3.44 -17.26 20.67
C LEU A 17 -3.68 -17.28 19.15
N MET A 18 -3.19 -18.30 18.45
CA MET A 18 -3.39 -18.46 17.01
C MET A 18 -4.88 -18.58 16.65
N LYS A 19 -5.65 -19.34 17.43
CA LYS A 19 -7.10 -19.44 17.25
C LYS A 19 -7.80 -18.10 17.47
N LYS A 20 -7.40 -17.33 18.49
CA LYS A 20 -7.92 -15.98 18.75
C LYS A 20 -7.66 -15.06 17.55
N TYR A 21 -6.46 -15.05 17.00
CA TYR A 21 -6.13 -14.21 15.84
C TYR A 21 -6.85 -14.65 14.56
N LEU A 22 -7.03 -15.94 14.33
CA LEU A 22 -7.86 -16.41 13.21
C LEU A 22 -9.32 -15.93 13.35
N GLN A 23 -9.88 -15.88 14.55
CA GLN A 23 -11.21 -15.31 14.78
C GLN A 23 -11.24 -13.79 14.54
N PHE A 24 -10.21 -13.06 14.97
CA PHE A 24 -10.09 -11.63 14.71
C PHE A 24 -10.01 -11.32 13.21
N VAL A 25 -9.21 -12.08 12.47
CA VAL A 25 -9.13 -11.93 11.01
C VAL A 25 -10.44 -12.34 10.34
N ALA A 26 -11.16 -13.33 10.88
CA ALA A 26 -12.48 -13.70 10.37
C ALA A 26 -13.51 -12.58 10.55
N ALA A 27 -13.43 -11.80 11.61
CA ALA A 27 -14.31 -10.66 11.85
C ALA A 27 -14.13 -9.52 10.82
N LEU A 28 -13.00 -9.44 10.10
CA LEU A 28 -12.79 -8.39 9.08
C LEU A 28 -13.87 -8.38 7.99
N THR A 29 -14.27 -9.57 7.55
CA THR A 29 -15.27 -9.77 6.49
C THR A 29 -16.69 -9.89 7.05
N ASP A 30 -16.88 -9.76 8.37
CA ASP A 30 -18.22 -9.70 8.96
C ASP A 30 -18.78 -8.28 8.85
N VAL A 31 -19.93 -8.15 8.18
CA VAL A 31 -20.63 -6.88 7.97
C VAL A 31 -21.27 -6.34 9.25
N ASN A 32 -21.50 -7.20 10.25
CA ASN A 32 -22.14 -6.81 11.51
C ASN A 32 -21.15 -6.23 12.53
N THR A 33 -19.86 -6.46 12.33
CA THR A 33 -18.83 -5.94 13.23
C THR A 33 -18.45 -4.51 12.84
N PRO A 34 -18.54 -3.52 13.76
CA PRO A 34 -18.13 -2.14 13.47
C PRO A 34 -16.64 -2.01 13.16
N ASP A 35 -16.26 -1.06 12.30
CA ASP A 35 -14.86 -0.84 11.91
C ASP A 35 -13.94 -0.49 13.08
N GLU A 36 -14.44 0.22 14.09
CA GLU A 36 -13.66 0.51 15.32
C GLU A 36 -13.29 -0.78 16.08
N THR A 37 -14.21 -1.75 16.11
CA THR A 37 -13.97 -3.04 16.75
C THR A 37 -12.97 -3.86 15.94
N LYS A 38 -13.14 -3.91 14.61
CA LYS A 38 -12.19 -4.55 13.69
C LYS A 38 -10.79 -3.95 13.81
N LEU A 39 -10.70 -2.63 13.91
CA LEU A 39 -9.45 -1.89 14.09
C LEU A 39 -8.72 -2.32 15.36
N LYS A 40 -9.41 -2.35 16.51
CA LYS A 40 -8.82 -2.81 17.78
C LYS A 40 -8.34 -4.26 17.70
N MET A 41 -9.13 -5.14 17.07
CA MET A 41 -8.73 -6.54 16.87
C MET A 41 -7.47 -6.65 16.01
N MET A 42 -7.36 -5.89 14.91
CA MET A 42 -6.17 -5.92 14.05
C MET A 42 -4.96 -5.23 14.67
N GLN A 43 -5.16 -4.23 15.54
CA GLN A 43 -4.07 -3.64 16.31
C GLN A 43 -3.43 -4.70 17.21
N GLU A 44 -4.25 -5.49 17.90
CA GLU A 44 -3.75 -6.59 18.74
C GLU A 44 -2.97 -7.63 17.91
N VAL A 45 -3.48 -8.01 16.73
CA VAL A 45 -2.75 -8.92 15.81
C VAL A 45 -1.42 -8.32 15.37
N SER A 46 -1.40 -7.02 15.03
CA SER A 46 -0.20 -6.32 14.57
C SER A 46 0.86 -6.20 15.67
N GLU A 47 0.47 -5.82 16.88
CA GLU A 47 1.39 -5.70 18.03
C GLU A 47 2.05 -7.03 18.38
N ASN A 48 1.31 -8.12 18.26
CA ASN A 48 1.78 -9.46 18.60
C ASN A 48 2.23 -10.28 17.39
N PHE A 49 2.43 -9.65 16.23
CA PHE A 49 2.68 -10.36 14.98
C PHE A 49 3.98 -11.19 15.02
N GLU A 50 4.99 -10.77 15.78
CA GLU A 50 6.25 -11.51 15.95
C GLU A 50 6.05 -12.90 16.61
N ASN A 51 5.07 -13.02 17.52
CA ASN A 51 4.70 -14.29 18.13
C ASN A 51 4.09 -15.24 17.10
N VAL A 52 3.36 -14.69 16.13
CA VAL A 52 2.77 -15.45 15.01
C VAL A 52 3.86 -15.95 14.07
N THR A 53 4.81 -15.09 13.70
CA THR A 53 5.90 -15.47 12.77
C THR A 53 6.85 -16.51 13.36
N SER A 54 6.94 -16.59 14.69
CA SER A 54 7.76 -17.57 15.40
C SER A 54 7.02 -18.89 15.67
N SER A 55 5.73 -18.97 15.36
CA SER A 55 4.91 -20.15 15.65
C SER A 55 5.14 -21.27 14.63
N PRO A 56 5.16 -22.55 15.05
CA PRO A 56 5.15 -23.69 14.13
C PRO A 56 3.93 -23.72 13.20
N GLN A 57 2.83 -23.06 13.57
CA GLN A 57 1.58 -23.00 12.79
C GLN A 57 1.57 -21.84 11.78
N TYR A 58 2.66 -21.09 11.65
CA TYR A 58 2.75 -19.89 10.82
C TYR A 58 2.31 -20.14 9.36
N SER A 59 2.76 -21.23 8.73
CA SER A 59 2.39 -21.55 7.35
C SER A 59 0.87 -21.69 7.19
N THR A 60 0.24 -22.50 8.04
CA THR A 60 -1.21 -22.69 8.03
C THR A 60 -1.95 -21.41 8.37
N PHE A 61 -1.40 -20.58 9.25
CA PHE A 61 -1.98 -19.28 9.55
C PHE A 61 -2.01 -18.38 8.31
N LEU A 62 -0.92 -18.28 7.56
CA LEU A 62 -0.85 -17.50 6.32
C LEU A 62 -1.91 -17.93 5.29
N GLU A 63 -2.10 -19.25 5.13
CA GLU A 63 -3.11 -19.81 4.23
C GLU A 63 -4.52 -19.31 4.53
N HIS A 64 -4.83 -19.05 5.79
CA HIS A 64 -6.15 -18.57 6.21
C HIS A 64 -6.26 -17.05 6.21
N ILE A 65 -5.20 -16.33 6.60
CA ILE A 65 -5.27 -14.89 6.80
C ILE A 65 -5.08 -14.09 5.51
N ILE A 66 -4.20 -14.52 4.61
CA ILE A 66 -3.91 -13.76 3.39
C ILE A 66 -5.17 -13.64 2.52
N PRO A 67 -5.92 -14.71 2.22
CA PRO A 67 -7.16 -14.57 1.44
C PRO A 67 -8.16 -13.62 2.09
N ARG A 68 -8.32 -13.66 3.42
CA ARG A 68 -9.25 -12.77 4.14
C ARG A 68 -8.80 -11.31 4.13
N PHE A 69 -7.51 -11.03 4.28
CA PHE A 69 -6.97 -9.70 4.13
C PHE A 69 -7.20 -9.18 2.71
N LEU A 70 -6.91 -9.99 1.69
CA LEU A 70 -7.14 -9.59 0.30
C LEU A 70 -8.62 -9.35 0.03
N THR A 71 -9.53 -10.23 0.45
CA THR A 71 -10.99 -10.03 0.31
C THR A 71 -11.46 -8.74 0.99
N PHE A 72 -11.08 -8.51 2.26
CA PHE A 72 -11.43 -7.29 2.98
C PHE A 72 -10.94 -6.03 2.24
N LEU A 73 -9.70 -6.05 1.78
CA LEU A 73 -9.13 -4.94 1.01
C LEU A 73 -9.84 -4.80 -0.36
N GLN A 74 -10.16 -5.89 -1.04
CA GLN A 74 -10.71 -5.82 -2.39
C GLN A 74 -12.17 -5.35 -2.42
N ASP A 75 -12.98 -5.80 -1.46
CA ASP A 75 -14.42 -5.55 -1.39
C ASP A 75 -14.75 -4.27 -0.60
N GLY A 76 -13.85 -3.82 0.27
CA GLY A 76 -14.04 -2.59 1.05
C GLY A 76 -13.89 -1.31 0.21
N GLU A 77 -14.67 -0.29 0.56
CA GLU A 77 -14.59 1.03 -0.08
C GLU A 77 -13.29 1.76 0.23
N VAL A 78 -12.73 2.44 -0.79
CA VAL A 78 -11.58 3.33 -0.62
C VAL A 78 -11.96 4.51 0.27
N GLN A 79 -11.12 4.81 1.25
CA GLN A 79 -11.33 5.92 2.17
C GLN A 79 -10.27 7.00 1.96
N PHE A 80 -10.68 8.27 2.07
CA PHE A 80 -9.80 9.42 1.93
C PHE A 80 -9.76 10.30 3.18
N LEU A 81 -10.57 9.99 4.19
CA LEU A 81 -10.57 10.71 5.46
C LEU A 81 -9.67 9.98 6.45
N GLN A 82 -8.60 10.65 6.88
CA GLN A 82 -7.55 10.07 7.72
C GLN A 82 -8.07 9.60 9.08
N GLU A 83 -9.07 10.28 9.65
CA GLU A 83 -9.62 9.96 10.96
C GLU A 83 -10.64 8.82 10.93
N LYS A 84 -11.09 8.37 9.74
CA LYS A 84 -12.08 7.29 9.67
C LYS A 84 -11.46 5.96 10.13
N PRO A 85 -12.11 5.21 11.04
CA PRO A 85 -11.66 3.88 11.46
C PRO A 85 -11.46 2.92 10.27
N ALA A 86 -12.33 2.99 9.26
CA ALA A 86 -12.20 2.22 8.02
C ALA A 86 -10.86 2.48 7.28
N GLN A 87 -10.40 3.74 7.20
CA GLN A 87 -9.11 4.08 6.58
C GLN A 87 -7.95 3.54 7.41
N GLN A 88 -7.99 3.75 8.73
CA GLN A 88 -6.96 3.27 9.65
C GLN A 88 -6.83 1.74 9.62
N LEU A 89 -7.96 1.05 9.57
CA LEU A 89 -8.01 -0.41 9.46
C LEU A 89 -7.43 -0.89 8.13
N ARG A 90 -7.83 -0.27 7.01
CA ARG A 90 -7.34 -0.61 5.67
C ARG A 90 -5.83 -0.45 5.55
N LYS A 91 -5.30 0.67 6.07
CA LYS A 91 -3.86 0.92 6.17
C LYS A 91 -3.16 -0.12 7.05
N LEU A 92 -3.70 -0.41 8.23
CA LEU A 92 -3.11 -1.38 9.16
C LEU A 92 -3.02 -2.78 8.55
N VAL A 93 -4.04 -3.23 7.82
CA VAL A 93 -3.99 -4.53 7.13
C VAL A 93 -2.88 -4.56 6.07
N LEU A 94 -2.68 -3.47 5.31
CA LEU A 94 -1.55 -3.36 4.37
C LEU A 94 -0.20 -3.38 5.10
N GLU A 95 -0.08 -2.70 6.24
CA GLU A 95 1.13 -2.71 7.07
C GLU A 95 1.43 -4.11 7.62
N ILE A 96 0.42 -4.86 8.05
CA ILE A 96 0.57 -6.26 8.47
C ILE A 96 1.06 -7.12 7.30
N ILE A 97 0.47 -6.99 6.10
CA ILE A 97 0.92 -7.71 4.90
C ILE A 97 2.40 -7.40 4.61
N HIS A 98 2.79 -6.13 4.69
CA HIS A 98 4.18 -5.71 4.48
C HIS A 98 5.14 -6.27 5.54
N ARG A 99 4.67 -6.54 6.76
CA ARG A 99 5.47 -7.15 7.83
C ARG A 99 5.62 -8.67 7.72
N ILE A 100 4.90 -9.33 6.81
CA ILE A 100 5.00 -10.79 6.63
C ILE A 100 6.41 -11.13 6.12
N PRO A 101 7.18 -11.98 6.82
CA PRO A 101 8.49 -12.43 6.35
C PRO A 101 8.43 -13.03 4.94
N THR A 102 9.29 -12.55 4.04
CA THR A 102 9.37 -13.04 2.65
C THR A 102 10.16 -14.35 2.55
N ASN A 103 9.60 -15.40 3.15
CA ASN A 103 10.13 -16.75 3.17
C ASN A 103 9.30 -17.69 2.27
N GLU A 104 9.67 -18.98 2.23
CA GLU A 104 9.01 -19.98 1.38
C GLU A 104 7.52 -20.19 1.71
N HIS A 105 7.08 -19.89 2.94
CA HIS A 105 5.66 -19.98 3.30
C HIS A 105 4.82 -18.87 2.65
N LEU A 106 5.42 -17.72 2.34
CA LEU A 106 4.72 -16.63 1.65
C LEU A 106 4.66 -16.85 0.12
N ARG A 107 5.64 -17.56 -0.44
CA ARG A 107 5.81 -17.76 -1.90
C ARG A 107 4.52 -18.20 -2.63
N PRO A 108 3.69 -19.13 -2.12
CA PRO A 108 2.45 -19.53 -2.78
C PRO A 108 1.43 -18.40 -2.93
N HIS A 109 1.50 -17.39 -2.07
CA HIS A 109 0.55 -16.27 -2.03
C HIS A 109 1.03 -15.04 -2.82
N THR A 110 2.31 -14.99 -3.20
CA THR A 110 2.95 -13.83 -3.84
C THR A 110 2.16 -13.32 -5.05
N LYS A 111 1.69 -14.21 -5.92
CA LYS A 111 0.91 -13.82 -7.12
C LYS A 111 -0.36 -13.06 -6.75
N ASN A 112 -1.12 -13.56 -5.78
CA ASN A 112 -2.39 -12.95 -5.37
C ASN A 112 -2.15 -11.60 -4.69
N VAL A 113 -1.14 -11.52 -3.82
CA VAL A 113 -0.76 -10.28 -3.16
C VAL A 113 -0.35 -9.23 -4.20
N LEU A 114 0.56 -9.57 -5.12
CA LEU A 114 1.02 -8.63 -6.15
C LEU A 114 -0.11 -8.13 -7.05
N SER A 115 -1.02 -9.02 -7.47
CA SER A 115 -2.17 -8.65 -8.30
C SER A 115 -3.02 -7.56 -7.63
N VAL A 116 -3.30 -7.70 -6.33
CA VAL A 116 -4.03 -6.68 -5.55
C VAL A 116 -3.22 -5.41 -5.37
N MET A 117 -1.92 -5.51 -5.05
CA MET A 117 -1.07 -4.32 -4.84
C MET A 117 -0.95 -3.47 -6.11
N PHE A 118 -0.79 -4.08 -7.28
CA PHE A 118 -0.74 -3.33 -8.55
C PHE A 118 -2.05 -2.60 -8.83
N ARG A 119 -3.20 -3.26 -8.62
CA ARG A 119 -4.51 -2.63 -8.80
C ARG A 119 -4.70 -1.41 -7.89
N PHE A 120 -4.19 -1.48 -6.67
CA PHE A 120 -4.33 -0.40 -5.68
C PHE A 120 -3.55 0.87 -6.00
N LEU A 121 -2.52 0.80 -6.84
CA LEU A 121 -1.78 1.99 -7.25
C LEU A 121 -2.66 3.03 -7.96
N GLU A 122 -3.73 2.57 -8.62
CA GLU A 122 -4.65 3.44 -9.35
C GLU A 122 -5.75 4.00 -8.45
N THR A 123 -6.26 3.25 -7.47
CA THR A 123 -7.52 3.58 -6.77
C THR A 123 -7.33 4.08 -5.35
N GLU A 124 -6.27 3.67 -4.65
CA GLU A 124 -6.09 3.97 -3.24
C GLU A 124 -5.57 5.40 -2.99
N ASN A 125 -5.67 5.84 -1.73
CA ASN A 125 -5.08 7.10 -1.27
C ASN A 125 -3.54 6.99 -1.12
N GLU A 126 -2.89 8.15 -0.97
CA GLU A 126 -1.43 8.27 -0.82
C GLU A 126 -0.82 7.31 0.21
N GLU A 127 -1.37 7.23 1.43
CA GLU A 127 -0.78 6.44 2.51
C GLU A 127 -0.77 4.94 2.17
N ASN A 128 -1.89 4.45 1.62
CA ASN A 128 -2.06 3.05 1.27
C ASN A 128 -1.20 2.68 0.05
N VAL A 129 -1.12 3.56 -0.97
CA VAL A 129 -0.29 3.33 -2.17
C VAL A 129 1.20 3.24 -1.81
N LEU A 130 1.70 4.07 -0.90
CA LEU A 130 3.10 4.02 -0.48
C LEU A 130 3.46 2.65 0.15
N ILE A 131 2.53 2.04 0.90
CA ILE A 131 2.74 0.69 1.45
C ILE A 131 2.69 -0.36 0.32
N CYS A 132 1.73 -0.24 -0.61
CA CYS A 132 1.62 -1.14 -1.78
C CYS A 132 2.92 -1.16 -2.59
N LEU A 133 3.53 0.01 -2.84
CA LEU A 133 4.81 0.11 -3.54
C LEU A 133 5.93 -0.64 -2.81
N ARG A 134 6.02 -0.52 -1.48
CA ARG A 134 7.01 -1.26 -0.69
C ARG A 134 6.82 -2.77 -0.77
N ILE A 135 5.57 -3.24 -0.67
CA ILE A 135 5.23 -4.66 -0.82
C ILE A 135 5.65 -5.15 -2.22
N ILE A 136 5.34 -4.38 -3.28
CA ILE A 136 5.74 -4.72 -4.65
C ILE A 136 7.26 -4.84 -4.76
N ILE A 137 8.02 -3.87 -4.24
CA ILE A 137 9.49 -3.90 -4.26
C ILE A 137 10.00 -5.18 -3.59
N GLU A 138 9.57 -5.44 -2.36
CA GLU A 138 10.13 -6.50 -1.53
C GLU A 138 9.86 -7.88 -2.14
N LEU A 139 8.62 -8.12 -2.58
CA LEU A 139 8.25 -9.39 -3.20
C LEU A 139 8.98 -9.62 -4.54
N HIS A 140 9.18 -8.59 -5.36
CA HIS A 140 9.93 -8.73 -6.61
C HIS A 140 11.43 -8.93 -6.39
N LYS A 141 12.02 -8.24 -5.40
CA LYS A 141 13.43 -8.43 -5.03
C LYS A 141 13.69 -9.85 -4.52
N GLN A 142 12.82 -10.35 -3.65
CA GLN A 142 13.02 -11.65 -3.00
C GLN A 142 12.69 -12.82 -3.92
N PHE A 143 11.50 -12.81 -4.53
CA PHE A 143 10.97 -13.98 -5.23
C PHE A 143 11.24 -13.98 -6.73
N ARG A 144 11.55 -12.81 -7.33
CA ARG A 144 11.74 -12.63 -8.77
C ARG A 144 10.68 -13.37 -9.59
N PRO A 145 9.38 -13.07 -9.39
CA PRO A 145 8.30 -13.78 -10.07
C PRO A 145 8.43 -13.65 -11.59
N PRO A 146 7.84 -14.54 -12.40
CA PRO A 146 7.78 -14.36 -13.84
C PRO A 146 7.02 -13.08 -14.21
N ILE A 147 7.30 -12.53 -15.39
CA ILE A 147 6.57 -11.35 -15.88
C ILE A 147 5.08 -11.67 -16.03
N THR A 148 4.24 -10.69 -15.70
CA THR A 148 2.78 -10.79 -15.81
C THR A 148 2.18 -9.57 -16.52
N GLN A 149 0.91 -9.66 -16.91
CA GLN A 149 0.20 -8.56 -17.57
C GLN A 149 0.08 -7.32 -16.66
N GLU A 150 -0.01 -7.52 -15.34
CA GLU A 150 -0.06 -6.45 -14.34
C GLU A 150 1.17 -5.54 -14.40
N ILE A 151 2.35 -6.08 -14.73
CA ILE A 151 3.58 -5.29 -14.90
C ILE A 151 3.47 -4.39 -16.13
N HIS A 152 2.92 -4.89 -17.23
CA HIS A 152 2.69 -4.07 -18.43
C HIS A 152 1.68 -2.95 -18.15
N HIS A 153 0.56 -3.27 -17.50
CA HIS A 153 -0.42 -2.26 -17.09
C HIS A 153 0.17 -1.22 -16.15
N PHE A 154 1.01 -1.64 -15.20
CA PHE A 154 1.73 -0.72 -14.32
C PHE A 154 2.61 0.26 -15.11
N LEU A 155 3.39 -0.22 -16.09
CA LEU A 155 4.22 0.66 -16.91
C LEU A 155 3.36 1.66 -17.70
N ASP A 156 2.26 1.20 -18.31
CA ASP A 156 1.34 2.08 -19.03
C ASP A 156 0.71 3.14 -18.11
N PHE A 157 0.33 2.74 -16.89
CA PHE A 157 -0.16 3.64 -15.85
C PHE A 157 0.89 4.71 -15.50
N VAL A 158 2.14 4.33 -15.21
CA VAL A 158 3.23 5.28 -14.91
C VAL A 158 3.46 6.24 -16.07
N LYS A 159 3.45 5.72 -17.31
CA LYS A 159 3.60 6.53 -18.53
C LYS A 159 2.48 7.56 -18.66
N GLN A 160 1.25 7.17 -18.36
CA GLN A 160 0.10 8.07 -18.38
C GLN A 160 0.26 9.19 -17.35
N ILE A 161 0.68 8.86 -16.13
CA ILE A 161 0.92 9.86 -15.09
C ILE A 161 1.97 10.89 -15.54
N TYR A 162 3.12 10.47 -16.07
CA TYR A 162 4.14 11.42 -16.53
C TYR A 162 3.70 12.26 -17.73
N LYS A 163 2.78 11.78 -18.58
CA LYS A 163 2.19 12.58 -19.65
C LYS A 163 1.22 13.63 -19.12
N GLU A 164 0.50 13.34 -18.04
CA GLU A 164 -0.47 14.24 -17.43
C GLU A 164 0.17 15.22 -16.45
N LEU A 165 1.30 14.85 -15.84
CA LEU A 165 1.98 15.63 -14.80
C LEU A 165 2.27 17.08 -15.20
N PRO A 166 2.79 17.41 -16.41
CA PRO A 166 2.98 18.80 -16.84
C PRO A 166 1.68 19.62 -16.82
N LYS A 167 0.52 19.00 -17.12
CA LYS A 167 -0.78 19.70 -17.15
C LYS A 167 -1.25 20.09 -15.75
N VAL A 168 -0.86 19.31 -14.75
CA VAL A 168 -1.19 19.54 -13.33
C VAL A 168 -0.20 20.52 -12.70
N VAL A 169 1.10 20.38 -13.01
CA VAL A 169 2.19 21.19 -12.44
C VAL A 169 2.33 22.59 -13.07
N VAL A 170 1.86 22.81 -14.30
CA VAL A 170 1.89 24.15 -14.93
C VAL A 170 0.77 25.09 -14.41
N LYS A 171 -0.14 24.59 -13.55
CA LYS A 171 -1.26 25.37 -13.00
C LYS A 171 -1.04 26.11 -11.66
N PRO A 172 0.10 26.06 -10.94
CA PRO A 172 0.33 26.94 -9.80
C PRO A 172 1.62 27.75 -9.97
N ALA A 173 1.60 28.80 -10.79
CA ALA A 173 2.61 29.85 -10.80
C ALA A 173 2.00 31.18 -11.32
N GLY A 174 0.84 31.56 -10.78
CA GLY A 174 0.31 32.91 -10.89
C GLY A 174 0.37 33.55 -9.51
N ASP A 175 1.08 34.68 -9.41
CA ASP A 175 1.19 35.65 -8.31
C ASP A 175 0.92 35.15 -6.86
N PRO A 176 1.91 35.16 -5.93
CA PRO A 176 1.77 34.71 -4.54
C PRO A 176 0.65 35.39 -3.72
N ARG A 177 0.04 36.47 -4.23
CA ARG A 177 -0.95 37.28 -3.52
C ARG A 177 -2.40 37.05 -3.97
N GLU A 178 -2.66 36.41 -5.10
CA GLU A 178 -4.04 36.32 -5.63
C GLU A 178 -4.58 34.90 -5.83
N HIS A 179 -3.75 33.86 -5.91
CA HIS A 179 -4.24 32.53 -6.25
C HIS A 179 -3.77 31.49 -5.24
N ARG A 180 -4.44 31.46 -4.08
CA ARG A 180 -4.58 30.21 -3.33
C ARG A 180 -5.13 29.19 -4.34
N PRO A 181 -4.45 28.07 -4.66
CA PRO A 181 -4.94 27.16 -5.68
C PRO A 181 -6.35 26.74 -5.28
N PRO A 182 -7.30 26.60 -6.23
CA PRO A 182 -8.66 26.18 -5.91
C PRO A 182 -8.60 24.95 -4.99
N PRO A 183 -9.50 24.81 -4.00
CA PRO A 183 -9.53 23.66 -3.10
C PRO A 183 -9.45 22.32 -3.85
N GLU A 184 -9.97 22.29 -5.08
CA GLU A 184 -9.92 21.18 -6.03
C GLU A 184 -8.49 20.76 -6.42
N VAL A 185 -7.53 21.67 -6.56
CA VAL A 185 -6.15 21.37 -7.02
C VAL A 185 -5.22 21.07 -5.85
N VAL A 186 -5.41 21.73 -4.70
CA VAL A 186 -4.63 21.43 -3.49
C VAL A 186 -4.99 20.04 -2.95
N GLY A 187 -6.27 19.65 -3.05
CA GLY A 187 -6.77 18.35 -2.55
C GLY A 187 -6.33 17.16 -3.38
N MET A 188 -5.73 17.44 -4.55
CA MET A 188 -5.15 16.45 -5.44
C MET A 188 -3.71 16.11 -5.08
N ILE A 189 -2.95 17.01 -4.42
CA ILE A 189 -1.49 16.87 -4.32
C ILE A 189 -1.00 16.75 -2.87
N THR A 190 -1.71 17.36 -1.91
CA THR A 190 -1.34 17.37 -0.50
C THR A 190 -2.54 17.18 0.41
N THR A 191 -2.30 16.68 1.63
CA THR A 191 -3.35 16.50 2.62
C THR A 191 -3.98 17.85 2.98
N ILE A 192 -5.31 17.96 2.85
CA ILE A 192 -6.05 19.16 3.24
C ILE A 192 -6.79 18.93 4.56
N ALA A 193 -6.57 19.82 5.50
CA ALA A 193 -7.42 19.96 6.68
C ALA A 193 -8.69 20.76 6.33
N VAL A 194 -9.85 20.11 6.29
CA VAL A 194 -11.16 20.73 6.09
C VAL A 194 -11.85 20.91 7.44
N LYS A 195 -12.26 22.15 7.76
CA LYS A 195 -13.18 22.45 8.86
C LYS A 195 -14.60 22.57 8.29
N VAL A 196 -15.47 21.64 8.66
CA VAL A 196 -16.87 21.62 8.20
C VAL A 196 -17.71 22.71 8.90
N ASN A 197 -17.27 23.22 10.07
CA ASN A 197 -17.85 24.34 10.82
C ASN A 197 -16.81 24.95 11.79
N PRO A 198 -17.00 26.19 12.30
CA PRO A 198 -16.10 26.81 13.29
C PRO A 198 -15.89 25.97 14.55
N ASN A 199 -16.95 25.24 14.97
CA ASN A 199 -16.98 24.35 16.14
C ASN A 199 -16.85 22.86 15.77
N ALA A 200 -16.73 22.49 14.49
CA ALA A 200 -16.57 21.10 14.09
C ALA A 200 -15.11 20.65 14.17
N ARG A 201 -14.93 19.33 14.30
CA ARG A 201 -13.61 18.70 14.21
C ARG A 201 -13.02 18.95 12.82
N THR A 202 -11.73 19.29 12.80
CA THR A 202 -10.94 19.37 11.58
C THR A 202 -10.74 17.95 11.04
N HIS A 203 -11.05 17.73 9.77
CA HIS A 203 -10.86 16.45 9.09
C HIS A 203 -9.76 16.57 8.04
N SER A 204 -8.86 15.59 7.99
CA SER A 204 -7.76 15.54 7.05
C SER A 204 -8.12 14.65 5.86
N ILE A 205 -8.20 15.24 4.68
CA ILE A 205 -8.42 14.54 3.42
C ILE A 205 -7.07 14.17 2.83
N ILE A 206 -6.82 12.88 2.65
CA ILE A 206 -5.64 12.32 2.01
C ILE A 206 -5.86 12.35 0.48
N PRO A 207 -4.89 12.80 -0.32
CA PRO A 207 -5.02 12.78 -1.77
C PRO A 207 -5.01 11.35 -2.33
N ARG A 208 -5.52 11.19 -3.56
CA ARG A 208 -5.39 9.95 -4.33
C ARG A 208 -3.93 9.68 -4.65
N GLY A 209 -3.48 8.43 -4.53
CA GLY A 209 -2.06 8.08 -4.70
C GLY A 209 -1.50 8.44 -6.07
N SER A 210 -2.28 8.28 -7.14
CA SER A 210 -1.89 8.64 -8.51
C SER A 210 -1.58 10.14 -8.73
N LEU A 211 -1.98 11.00 -7.80
CA LEU A 211 -1.79 12.45 -7.85
C LEU A 211 -0.76 12.94 -6.81
N SER A 212 -0.29 12.07 -5.92
CA SER A 212 0.64 12.41 -4.84
C SER A 212 2.08 12.51 -5.33
N LEU A 213 2.73 13.64 -5.10
CA LEU A 213 4.17 13.81 -5.40
C LEU A 213 5.05 12.79 -4.67
N LYS A 214 4.65 12.34 -3.47
CA LYS A 214 5.40 11.31 -2.73
C LYS A 214 5.36 9.97 -3.47
N VAL A 215 4.19 9.59 -3.97
CA VAL A 215 4.04 8.38 -4.80
C VAL A 215 4.84 8.54 -6.10
N LEU A 216 4.75 9.69 -6.78
CA LEU A 216 5.48 9.94 -8.02
C LEU A 216 7.00 9.86 -7.85
N ALA A 217 7.53 10.24 -6.69
CA ALA A 217 8.96 10.13 -6.40
C ALA A 217 9.44 8.66 -6.31
N GLU A 218 8.56 7.74 -5.93
CA GLU A 218 8.88 6.31 -5.77
C GLU A 218 8.71 5.51 -7.08
N LEU A 219 7.84 5.97 -8.00
CA LEU A 219 7.54 5.24 -9.26
C LEU A 219 8.80 4.93 -10.11
N PRO A 220 9.77 5.83 -10.31
CA PRO A 220 11.00 5.51 -11.05
C PRO A 220 11.79 4.35 -10.46
N ILE A 221 11.82 4.22 -9.13
CA ILE A 221 12.54 3.14 -8.44
C ILE A 221 11.92 1.80 -8.82
N ILE A 222 10.59 1.73 -8.87
CA ILE A 222 9.88 0.52 -9.30
C ILE A 222 10.13 0.23 -10.77
N VAL A 223 10.06 1.24 -11.65
CA VAL A 223 10.32 1.06 -13.10
C VAL A 223 11.73 0.52 -13.32
N VAL A 224 12.73 1.04 -12.61
CA VAL A 224 14.11 0.53 -12.66
C VAL A 224 14.18 -0.92 -12.18
N LEU A 225 13.52 -1.27 -11.07
CA LEU A 225 13.47 -2.65 -10.58
C LEU A 225 12.84 -3.59 -11.62
N MET A 226 11.70 -3.22 -12.22
CA MET A 226 11.05 -4.03 -13.26
C MET A 226 11.97 -4.20 -14.48
N TYR A 227 12.69 -3.15 -14.87
CA TYR A 227 13.64 -3.21 -15.98
C TYR A 227 14.83 -4.11 -15.68
N GLN A 228 15.35 -4.09 -14.45
CA GLN A 228 16.43 -4.98 -14.01
C GLN A 228 16.00 -6.46 -14.05
N LEU A 229 14.75 -6.76 -13.69
CA LEU A 229 14.24 -8.14 -13.66
C LEU A 229 13.79 -8.65 -15.04
N TYR A 230 13.20 -7.79 -15.88
CA TYR A 230 12.49 -8.19 -17.10
C TYR A 230 12.97 -7.47 -18.37
N LYS A 231 14.23 -7.03 -18.41
CA LYS A 231 14.81 -6.20 -19.48
C LYS A 231 14.36 -6.62 -20.87
N VAL A 232 14.49 -7.90 -21.22
CA VAL A 232 14.18 -8.43 -22.56
C VAL A 232 12.71 -8.20 -22.92
N ASN A 233 11.80 -8.30 -21.95
CA ASN A 233 10.36 -8.21 -22.16
C ASN A 233 9.85 -6.76 -22.21
N ILE A 234 10.50 -5.83 -21.50
CA ILE A 234 9.97 -4.47 -21.33
C ILE A 234 10.86 -3.36 -21.88
N HIS A 235 12.00 -3.68 -22.52
CA HIS A 235 12.95 -2.67 -22.97
C HIS A 235 12.36 -1.64 -23.93
N SER A 236 11.55 -2.06 -24.91
CA SER A 236 10.87 -1.15 -25.84
C SER A 236 9.97 -0.17 -25.10
N VAL A 237 9.15 -0.68 -24.17
CA VAL A 237 8.21 0.11 -23.37
C VAL A 237 8.95 1.12 -22.50
N VAL A 238 10.03 0.69 -21.82
CA VAL A 238 10.83 1.55 -20.93
C VAL A 238 11.61 2.62 -21.70
N ALA A 239 12.10 2.31 -22.91
CA ALA A 239 12.81 3.28 -23.76
C ALA A 239 11.93 4.50 -24.10
N GLU A 240 10.62 4.33 -24.19
CA GLU A 240 9.67 5.43 -24.43
C GLU A 240 9.48 6.37 -23.22
N PHE A 241 9.96 6.01 -22.03
CA PHE A 241 9.92 6.89 -20.86
C PHE A 241 11.02 7.94 -20.87
N VAL A 242 12.14 7.69 -21.54
CA VAL A 242 13.31 8.59 -21.53
C VAL A 242 12.93 10.02 -21.97
N PRO A 243 12.18 10.25 -23.06
CA PRO A 243 11.73 11.59 -23.43
C PRO A 243 10.77 12.24 -22.41
N LEU A 244 9.92 11.44 -21.76
CA LEU A 244 8.93 11.92 -20.80
C LEU A 244 9.58 12.35 -19.47
N ILE A 245 10.57 11.58 -19.00
CA ILE A 245 11.35 11.91 -17.80
C ILE A 245 12.18 13.17 -18.05
N MET A 246 12.88 13.26 -19.19
CA MET A 246 13.66 14.45 -19.55
C MET A 246 12.82 15.73 -19.61
N ASN A 247 11.61 15.66 -20.16
CA ASN A 247 10.69 16.79 -20.18
C ASN A 247 10.25 17.19 -18.76
N THR A 248 9.99 16.22 -17.88
CA THR A 248 9.64 16.48 -16.48
C THR A 248 10.78 17.12 -15.70
N ILE A 249 12.02 16.65 -15.88
CA ILE A 249 13.22 17.23 -15.25
C ILE A 249 13.44 18.67 -15.74
N ALA A 250 13.31 18.92 -17.05
CA ALA A 250 13.44 20.27 -17.61
C ALA A 250 12.43 21.25 -17.00
N ILE A 251 11.18 20.81 -16.78
CA ILE A 251 10.15 21.60 -16.12
C ILE A 251 10.55 21.91 -14.66
N GLN A 252 11.02 20.92 -13.89
CA GLN A 252 11.46 21.13 -12.50
C GLN A 252 12.64 22.10 -12.37
N VAL A 253 13.65 21.97 -13.24
CA VAL A 253 14.82 22.87 -13.25
C VAL A 253 14.40 24.31 -13.59
N SER A 254 13.48 24.50 -14.54
CA SER A 254 12.97 25.84 -14.90
C SER A 254 12.15 26.51 -13.79
N ALA A 255 11.48 25.72 -12.95
CA ALA A 255 10.72 26.22 -11.80
C ALA A 255 11.60 26.56 -10.58
N GLN A 256 12.76 25.92 -10.43
CA GLN A 256 13.75 26.22 -9.38
C GLN A 256 14.75 27.32 -9.78
N ALA A 257 14.92 27.58 -11.07
CA ALA A 257 15.77 28.65 -11.61
C ALA A 257 15.07 30.03 -11.71
N ARG A 258 13.80 30.13 -11.29
CA ARG A 258 13.05 31.37 -11.12
C ARG A 258 12.87 31.67 -9.64
#